data_AF-A0A1Y1LKE2-F1
#
_entry.id   AF-A0A1Y1LKE2-F1
#
_cell.length_a   1.000
_cell.length_b   1.000
_cell.length_c   1.000
_cell.angle_alpha   90.00
_cell.angle_beta   90.00
_cell.angle_gamma   90.00
#
_symmetry.space_group_name_H-M   'P 1'
#
loop_
_entity.id
_entity.type
_entity.pdbx_description
1 polymer ?
#
loop_
_entity_poly.entity_id
_entity_poly.type
_entity_poly.pdbx_seq_one_letter_code
_entity_poly.pdbx_strand_id
1 'polypeptide(L)'
;VSIKIKLGRKKVLSTRSKTSNLLLKERHLRKRQEKMTVKWKNKYFYLKNKVKNNEPPTPKKAVEEVIKRGDTREIKKKLLIGEVLTKQIELNKNTCTTLQQKEVLSSCVSGGLIKKYKLMNAMKNLASTYNQRKFLTNDKKINYNKRKRKSLTVLLKCQVQSFLCSDPNSIVTPGKNDTLTKNSITKQKRLLTDTLYNLYRKFKNENNVKVSYTTFTRLKPFWVVTPKLSQRDTCLCVKHSNFNFLIRTLRQYLVININSLLNLSEFICCDSISKSCMYRMCDL
;
A
#
# COMPACT_ATOMS: atom_id res chain seq x y z
N VAL A 1 -23.68 27.70 -94.28
CA VAL A 1 -24.00 27.30 -92.89
C VAL A 1 -22.72 27.31 -92.06
N SER A 2 -22.54 28.25 -91.14
CA SER A 2 -21.54 28.22 -90.06
C SER A 2 -21.77 29.37 -89.09
N ILE A 3 -22.54 29.12 -88.02
CA ILE A 3 -22.80 30.09 -86.95
C ILE A 3 -21.74 29.88 -85.86
N LYS A 4 -20.80 30.83 -85.75
CA LYS A 4 -19.88 30.93 -84.60
C LYS A 4 -20.60 31.63 -83.45
N ILE A 5 -21.07 30.85 -82.47
CA ILE A 5 -21.52 31.36 -81.17
C ILE A 5 -20.27 31.81 -80.38
N LYS A 6 -20.09 33.13 -80.20
CA LYS A 6 -19.02 33.68 -79.34
C LYS A 6 -19.60 34.45 -78.14
N LEU A 7 -19.33 33.87 -76.96
CA LEU A 7 -18.87 34.53 -75.74
C LEU A 7 -19.89 35.30 -74.87
N GLY A 8 -20.82 34.57 -74.26
CA GLY A 8 -21.38 34.94 -72.96
C GLY A 8 -20.62 34.23 -71.82
N ARG A 9 -19.68 34.91 -71.14
CA ARG A 9 -19.18 34.60 -69.76
C ARG A 9 -17.93 35.42 -69.43
N LYS A 10 -18.06 36.55 -68.70
CA LYS A 10 -16.94 37.10 -67.87
C LYS A 10 -17.26 38.28 -66.90
N LYS A 11 -18.50 38.77 -66.74
CA LYS A 11 -18.79 39.91 -65.84
C LYS A 11 -19.36 39.59 -64.44
N VAL A 12 -19.78 38.36 -64.15
CA VAL A 12 -20.50 38.01 -62.89
C VAL A 12 -19.57 37.55 -61.74
N LEU A 13 -18.27 37.32 -61.97
CA LEU A 13 -17.34 36.80 -60.95
C LEU A 13 -16.67 37.91 -60.10
N SER A 14 -16.50 39.12 -60.63
CA SER A 14 -15.78 40.23 -59.95
C SER A 14 -16.59 40.82 -58.78
N THR A 15 -17.90 41.01 -58.96
CA THR A 15 -18.80 41.57 -57.92
C THR A 15 -19.01 40.58 -56.77
N ARG A 16 -19.12 39.27 -57.06
CA ARG A 16 -19.24 38.22 -56.04
C ARG A 16 -17.96 38.03 -55.23
N SER A 17 -16.79 38.14 -55.87
CA SER A 17 -15.50 38.10 -55.17
C SER A 17 -15.31 39.32 -54.25
N LYS A 18 -15.64 40.53 -54.74
CA LYS A 18 -15.58 41.78 -53.95
C LYS A 18 -16.51 41.74 -52.73
N THR A 19 -17.76 41.29 -52.91
CA THR A 19 -18.72 41.16 -51.80
C THR A 19 -18.28 40.09 -50.79
N SER A 20 -17.75 38.95 -51.24
CA SER A 20 -17.18 37.92 -50.36
C SER A 20 -16.00 38.46 -49.52
N ASN A 21 -15.11 39.23 -50.13
CA ASN A 21 -13.97 39.85 -49.43
C ASN A 21 -14.42 40.89 -48.39
N LEU A 22 -15.44 41.69 -48.69
CA LEU A 22 -16.04 42.63 -47.75
C LEU A 22 -16.69 41.88 -46.56
N LEU A 23 -17.45 40.82 -46.81
CA LEU A 23 -18.05 39.99 -45.77
C LEU A 23 -16.98 39.32 -44.89
N LEU A 24 -15.87 38.86 -45.47
CA LEU A 24 -14.73 38.34 -44.72
C LEU A 24 -14.11 39.42 -43.82
N LYS A 25 -13.87 40.62 -44.36
CA LYS A 25 -13.32 41.76 -43.60
C LYS A 25 -14.22 42.16 -42.43
N GLU A 26 -15.53 42.23 -42.65
CA GLU A 26 -16.54 42.47 -41.62
C GLU A 26 -16.55 41.39 -40.54
N ARG A 27 -16.49 40.10 -40.94
CA ARG A 27 -16.35 38.99 -39.97
C ARG A 27 -15.09 39.11 -39.12
N HIS A 28 -13.97 39.52 -39.71
CA HIS A 28 -12.73 39.73 -38.97
C HIS A 28 -12.82 40.91 -37.99
N LEU A 29 -13.45 42.00 -38.39
CA LEU A 29 -13.69 43.17 -37.52
C LEU A 29 -14.61 42.81 -36.34
N ARG A 30 -15.72 42.10 -36.59
CA ARG A 30 -16.61 41.60 -35.53
C ARG A 30 -15.89 40.67 -34.56
N LYS A 31 -15.12 39.70 -35.06
CA LYS A 31 -14.29 38.81 -34.21
C LYS A 31 -13.29 39.59 -33.36
N ARG A 32 -12.74 40.70 -33.88
CA ARG A 32 -11.83 41.57 -33.11
C ARG A 32 -12.58 42.34 -32.02
N GLN A 33 -13.77 42.86 -32.31
CA GLN A 33 -14.64 43.52 -31.32
C GLN A 33 -15.12 42.54 -30.24
N GLU A 34 -15.49 41.31 -30.60
CA GLU A 34 -15.85 40.25 -29.64
C GLU A 34 -14.68 39.91 -28.70
N LYS A 35 -13.46 39.76 -29.23
CA LYS A 35 -12.26 39.57 -28.40
C LYS A 35 -12.02 40.73 -27.45
N MET A 36 -12.20 41.97 -27.92
CA MET A 36 -12.03 43.16 -27.10
C MET A 36 -13.10 43.25 -26.00
N THR A 37 -14.36 43.01 -26.33
CA THR A 37 -15.47 43.04 -25.36
C THR A 37 -15.30 41.96 -24.29
N VAL A 38 -14.91 40.74 -24.65
CA VAL A 38 -14.57 39.67 -23.68
C VAL A 38 -13.41 40.09 -22.77
N LYS A 39 -12.34 40.66 -23.34
CA LYS A 39 -11.19 41.19 -22.56
C LYS A 39 -11.63 42.24 -21.54
N TRP A 40 -12.47 43.19 -21.96
CA TRP A 40 -12.98 44.25 -21.08
C TRP A 40 -13.95 43.72 -20.02
N LYS A 41 -14.86 42.79 -20.36
CA LYS A 41 -15.75 42.11 -19.41
C LYS A 41 -14.95 41.38 -18.33
N ASN A 42 -13.93 40.62 -18.71
CA ASN A 42 -13.05 39.92 -17.76
C ASN A 42 -12.31 40.91 -16.86
N LYS A 43 -11.75 41.99 -17.42
CA LYS A 43 -11.08 43.04 -16.64
C LYS A 43 -12.02 43.68 -15.61
N TYR A 44 -13.24 44.03 -16.01
CA TYR A 44 -14.25 44.58 -15.11
C TYR A 44 -14.62 43.59 -14.00
N PHE A 45 -14.83 42.31 -14.32
CA PHE A 45 -15.10 41.26 -13.34
C PHE A 45 -13.98 41.13 -12.29
N TYR A 46 -12.71 41.11 -12.72
CA TYR A 46 -11.58 41.07 -11.80
C TYR A 46 -11.50 42.31 -10.90
N LEU A 47 -11.70 43.52 -11.45
CA LEU A 47 -11.68 44.76 -10.69
C LEU A 47 -12.83 44.81 -9.67
N LYS A 48 -14.04 44.43 -10.08
CA LYS A 48 -15.22 44.39 -9.20
C LYS A 48 -15.02 43.41 -8.05
N ASN A 49 -14.51 42.20 -8.33
CA ASN A 49 -14.25 41.21 -7.28
C ASN A 49 -13.09 41.59 -6.37
N LYS A 50 -12.06 42.28 -6.89
CA LYS A 50 -10.94 42.77 -6.08
C LYS A 50 -11.38 43.82 -5.04
N VAL A 51 -12.31 44.70 -5.41
CA VAL A 51 -12.89 45.68 -4.48
C VAL A 51 -13.82 44.99 -3.47
N LYS A 52 -14.54 43.94 -3.89
CA LYS A 52 -15.49 43.22 -3.03
C LYS A 52 -14.83 42.40 -1.92
N ASN A 53 -13.62 41.87 -2.16
CA ASN A 53 -13.05 40.84 -1.29
C ASN A 53 -12.08 41.33 -0.20
N ASN A 54 -11.65 42.61 -0.15
CA ASN A 54 -10.70 43.14 0.86
C ASN A 54 -9.56 42.16 1.23
N GLU A 55 -9.06 41.39 0.26
CA GLU A 55 -8.09 40.34 0.52
C GLU A 55 -6.75 40.96 0.96
N PRO A 56 -6.12 40.43 2.02
CA PRO A 56 -4.81 40.90 2.45
C PRO A 56 -3.80 40.79 1.30
N PRO A 57 -2.82 41.71 1.21
CA PRO A 57 -1.84 41.68 0.13
C PRO A 57 -1.08 40.35 0.15
N THR A 58 -0.91 39.76 -1.03
CA THR A 58 -0.05 38.57 -1.16
C THR A 58 1.36 38.85 -0.62
N PRO A 59 2.08 37.86 -0.07
CA PRO A 59 3.44 38.02 0.43
C PRO A 59 4.37 38.81 -0.50
N LYS A 60 4.36 38.52 -1.81
CA LYS A 60 5.14 39.27 -2.81
C LYS A 60 4.74 40.75 -2.87
N LYS A 61 3.45 41.05 -2.91
CA LYS A 61 2.94 42.43 -2.95
C LYS A 61 3.26 43.19 -1.68
N ALA A 62 3.17 42.54 -0.51
CA ALA A 62 3.55 43.13 0.77
C ALA A 62 5.04 43.50 0.79
N VAL A 63 5.92 42.63 0.29
CA VAL A 63 7.35 42.92 0.16
C VAL A 63 7.59 44.07 -0.81
N GLU A 64 6.95 44.08 -1.99
CA GLU A 64 7.07 45.17 -2.96
C GLU A 64 6.58 46.51 -2.40
N GLU A 65 5.50 46.53 -1.62
CA GLU A 65 4.98 47.75 -0.99
C GLU A 65 5.97 48.32 0.03
N VAL A 66 6.57 47.48 0.86
CA VAL A 66 7.60 47.91 1.83
C VAL A 66 8.83 48.45 1.10
N ILE A 67 9.28 47.78 0.03
CA ILE A 67 10.41 48.25 -0.78
C ILE A 67 10.08 49.59 -1.45
N LYS A 68 8.88 49.76 -2.00
CA LYS A 68 8.44 51.01 -2.64
C LYS A 68 8.33 52.18 -1.67
N ARG A 69 7.95 51.94 -0.41
CA ARG A 69 7.95 52.98 0.64
C ARG A 69 9.36 53.48 0.97
N GLY A 70 10.38 52.66 0.74
CA GLY A 70 11.78 53.07 0.90
C GLY A 70 12.25 53.20 2.36
N ASP A 71 11.46 52.76 3.35
CA ASP A 71 11.90 52.79 4.75
C ASP A 71 12.96 51.70 4.99
N THR A 72 14.22 52.13 4.97
CA THR A 72 15.37 51.26 5.18
C THR A 72 15.36 50.55 6.53
N ARG A 73 14.77 51.14 7.57
CA ARG A 73 14.70 50.53 8.92
C ARG A 73 13.73 49.36 8.92
N GLU A 74 12.56 49.56 8.31
CA GLU A 74 11.55 48.51 8.20
C GLU A 74 12.06 47.34 7.35
N ILE A 75 12.72 47.62 6.21
CA ILE A 75 13.31 46.60 5.34
C ILE A 75 14.35 45.79 6.10
N LYS A 76 15.31 46.44 6.78
CA LYS A 76 16.34 45.77 7.58
C LYS A 76 15.73 44.89 8.67
N LYS A 77 14.70 45.38 9.37
CA LYS A 77 14.02 44.62 10.44
C LYS A 77 13.34 43.37 9.89
N LYS A 78 12.62 43.46 8.77
CA LYS A 78 11.95 42.31 8.13
C LYS A 78 12.94 41.27 7.61
N LEU A 79 14.06 41.71 7.02
CA LEU A 79 15.13 40.82 6.59
C LEU A 79 15.79 40.12 7.78
N LEU A 80 16.09 40.86 8.85
CA LEU A 80 16.67 40.31 10.07
C LEU A 80 15.76 39.23 10.69
N ILE A 81 14.44 39.46 10.73
CA ILE A 81 13.48 38.44 11.19
C ILE A 81 13.59 37.17 10.36
N GLY A 82 13.70 37.29 9.03
CA GLY A 82 13.89 36.15 8.14
C GLY A 82 15.14 35.33 8.51
N GLU A 83 16.26 36.02 8.71
CA GLU A 83 17.56 35.40 9.03
C GLU A 83 17.61 34.79 10.44
N VAL A 84 16.94 35.42 11.42
CA VAL A 84 16.84 34.87 12.77
C VAL A 84 15.98 33.61 12.77
N LEU A 85 14.86 33.61 12.04
CA LEU A 85 13.98 32.45 11.95
C LEU A 85 14.67 31.27 11.25
N THR A 86 15.45 31.52 10.19
CA THR A 86 16.19 30.45 9.52
C THR A 86 17.19 29.80 10.48
N LYS A 87 18.00 30.59 11.18
CA LYS A 87 18.94 30.07 12.18
C LYS A 87 18.25 29.33 13.32
N GLN A 88 17.14 29.85 13.85
CA GLN A 88 16.41 29.17 14.92
C GLN A 88 15.84 27.82 14.48
N ILE A 89 15.32 27.72 13.26
CA ILE A 89 14.79 26.46 12.72
C ILE A 89 15.92 25.44 12.52
N GLU A 90 17.11 25.88 12.09
CA GLU A 90 18.29 25.02 11.98
C GLU A 90 18.74 24.48 13.36
N LEU A 91 18.76 25.32 14.39
CA LEU A 91 19.03 24.88 15.77
C LEU A 91 17.97 23.88 16.26
N ASN A 92 16.69 24.16 16.01
CA ASN A 92 15.60 23.26 16.37
C ASN A 92 15.70 21.91 15.63
N LYS A 93 16.14 21.91 14.36
CA LYS A 93 16.40 20.68 13.60
C LYS A 93 17.50 19.84 14.24
N ASN A 94 18.56 20.48 14.72
CA ASN A 94 19.69 19.79 15.35
C ASN A 94 19.34 19.21 16.73
N THR A 95 18.47 19.88 17.49
CA THR A 95 17.99 19.38 18.80
C THR A 95 16.92 18.29 18.69
N CYS A 96 16.20 18.19 17.56
CA CYS A 96 15.22 17.13 17.32
C CYS A 96 15.93 15.78 17.11
N THR A 97 15.89 14.89 18.10
CA THR A 97 16.47 13.55 18.01
C THR A 97 15.50 12.55 17.38
N THR A 98 14.23 12.60 17.78
CA THR A 98 13.22 11.62 17.36
C THR A 98 12.66 11.90 15.96
N LEU A 99 12.28 10.84 15.24
CA LEU A 99 11.62 10.96 13.94
C LEU A 99 10.33 11.79 14.02
N GLN A 100 9.57 11.66 15.11
CA GLN A 100 8.32 12.40 15.31
C GLN A 100 8.57 13.92 15.42
N GLN A 101 9.56 14.33 16.21
CA GLN A 101 9.93 15.74 16.32
C GLN A 101 10.39 16.29 14.96
N LYS A 102 11.20 15.53 14.20
CA LYS A 102 11.64 15.91 12.84
C LYS A 102 10.49 16.01 11.84
N GLU A 103 9.47 15.17 11.96
CA GLU A 103 8.25 15.24 11.14
C GLU A 103 7.42 16.49 11.47
N VAL A 104 7.21 16.77 12.76
CA VAL A 104 6.48 17.96 13.22
C VAL A 104 7.19 19.23 12.75
N LEU A 105 8.50 19.33 12.99
CA LEU A 105 9.30 20.47 12.52
C LEU A 105 9.16 20.65 11.00
N SER A 106 9.32 19.57 10.22
CA SER A 106 9.19 19.63 8.76
C SER A 106 7.80 20.04 8.31
N SER A 107 6.75 19.66 9.03
CA SER A 107 5.37 20.04 8.69
C SER A 107 5.05 21.50 9.01
N CYS A 108 5.62 22.07 10.08
CA CYS A 108 5.48 23.50 10.37
C CYS A 108 6.20 24.38 9.35
N VAL A 109 7.32 23.88 8.84
CA VAL A 109 8.24 24.59 7.96
C VAL A 109 7.93 24.38 6.47
N SER A 110 7.16 23.35 6.11
CA SER A 110 6.84 23.02 4.71
C SER A 110 5.35 23.20 4.44
N GLY A 111 4.98 23.69 3.26
CA GLY A 111 3.57 23.79 2.89
C GLY A 111 3.29 24.35 1.50
N GLY A 112 2.00 24.47 1.17
CA GLY A 112 1.53 24.94 -0.14
C GLY A 112 1.99 26.36 -0.48
N LEU A 113 2.12 27.25 0.52
CA LEU A 113 2.61 28.62 0.32
C LEU A 113 4.06 28.64 -0.19
N ILE A 114 4.95 27.89 0.43
CA ILE A 114 6.37 27.85 0.03
C ILE A 114 6.52 27.26 -1.37
N LYS A 115 5.70 26.25 -1.72
CA LYS A 115 5.60 25.70 -3.07
C LYS A 115 5.09 26.75 -4.07
N LYS A 116 4.03 27.50 -3.74
CA LYS A 116 3.44 28.57 -4.58
C LYS A 116 4.47 29.64 -4.94
N TYR A 117 5.33 30.01 -3.99
CA TYR A 117 6.38 31.02 -4.19
C TYR A 117 7.74 30.45 -4.63
N LYS A 118 7.84 29.15 -4.94
CA LYS A 118 9.06 28.49 -5.43
C LYS A 118 10.27 28.59 -4.48
N LEU A 119 10.04 28.74 -3.18
CA LEU A 119 11.10 28.91 -2.17
C LEU A 119 11.64 27.58 -1.62
N MET A 120 11.46 26.48 -2.36
CA MET A 120 11.77 25.14 -1.87
C MET A 120 13.26 24.88 -1.76
N ASN A 121 14.04 25.39 -2.70
CA ASN A 121 15.50 25.26 -2.65
C ASN A 121 16.08 25.98 -1.43
N ALA A 122 15.57 27.16 -1.09
CA ALA A 122 15.97 27.89 0.10
C ALA A 122 15.63 27.12 1.39
N MET A 123 14.53 26.37 1.41
CA MET A 123 14.12 25.60 2.60
C MET A 123 14.83 24.24 2.76
N LYS A 124 15.59 23.77 1.77
CA LYS A 124 16.20 22.41 1.79
C LYS A 124 17.10 22.16 3.01
N ASN A 125 17.77 23.20 3.50
CA ASN A 125 18.68 23.09 4.64
C ASN A 125 17.92 23.02 5.98
N LEU A 126 16.71 23.58 6.03
CA LEU A 126 15.93 23.76 7.25
C LEU A 126 15.04 22.57 7.63
N ALA A 127 14.69 21.71 6.67
CA ALA A 127 14.00 20.45 6.95
C ALA A 127 14.49 19.32 6.05
N SER A 128 14.35 18.07 6.49
CA SER A 128 14.77 16.90 5.69
C SER A 128 14.02 16.86 4.35
N THR A 129 14.76 16.73 3.24
CA THR A 129 14.21 16.65 1.88
C THR A 129 13.16 15.54 1.72
N TYR A 130 13.31 14.44 2.47
CA TYR A 130 12.33 13.34 2.49
C TYR A 130 11.00 13.78 3.14
N ASN A 131 11.07 14.46 4.29
CA ASN A 131 9.89 14.93 5.00
C ASN A 131 9.20 16.09 4.26
N GLN A 132 9.97 16.99 3.63
CA GLN A 132 9.42 18.06 2.79
C GLN A 132 8.52 17.49 1.68
N ARG A 133 8.96 16.45 0.96
CA ARG A 133 8.17 15.80 -0.10
C ARG A 133 6.86 15.20 0.41
N LYS A 134 6.85 14.67 1.63
CA LYS A 134 5.67 14.07 2.27
C LYS A 134 4.56 15.09 2.56
N PHE A 135 4.92 16.33 2.91
CA PHE A 135 3.98 17.38 3.29
C PHE A 135 3.63 18.36 2.15
N LEU A 136 4.19 18.18 0.94
CA LEU A 136 3.91 19.01 -0.24
C LEU A 136 2.62 18.64 -0.99
N THR A 137 2.06 17.46 -0.72
CA THR A 137 0.97 16.87 -1.50
C THR A 137 -0.36 16.88 -0.77
N ASN A 138 -0.40 17.32 0.48
CA ASN A 138 -1.59 17.23 1.29
C ASN A 138 -1.68 18.42 2.25
N ASP A 139 -2.71 19.24 2.11
CA ASP A 139 -3.26 20.10 3.18
C ASP A 139 -3.90 19.26 4.32
N LYS A 140 -3.44 18.01 4.49
CA LYS A 140 -3.91 17.14 5.56
C LYS A 140 -3.27 17.64 6.85
N LYS A 141 -4.12 18.22 7.70
CA LYS A 141 -3.82 18.46 9.12
C LYS A 141 -3.04 17.27 9.67
N ILE A 142 -1.92 17.54 10.33
CA ILE A 142 -1.06 16.53 10.94
C ILE A 142 -1.94 15.70 11.88
N ASN A 143 -2.27 14.48 11.46
CA ASN A 143 -3.12 13.61 12.25
C ASN A 143 -2.21 12.91 13.27
N TYR A 144 -2.04 13.51 14.44
CA TYR A 144 -1.19 13.02 15.54
C TYR A 144 -1.59 11.63 16.06
N ASN A 145 -2.76 11.16 15.66
CA ASN A 145 -3.26 9.85 15.98
C ASN A 145 -2.59 8.77 15.11
N LYS A 146 -1.37 8.37 15.48
CA LYS A 146 -0.92 7.00 15.19
C LYS A 146 -2.00 6.07 15.72
N ARG A 147 -2.84 5.50 14.84
CA ARG A 147 -3.80 4.45 15.20
C ARG A 147 -3.05 3.44 16.09
N LYS A 148 -3.43 3.34 17.36
CA LYS A 148 -2.92 2.35 18.31
C LYS A 148 -3.31 0.95 17.81
N ARG A 149 -2.64 0.42 16.78
CA ARG A 149 -2.82 -0.96 16.28
C ARG A 149 -2.23 -2.01 17.23
N LYS A 150 -1.67 -1.60 18.37
CA LYS A 150 -0.92 -2.49 19.26
C LYS A 150 -1.84 -3.43 20.06
N SER A 151 -2.99 -2.99 20.58
CA SER A 151 -3.81 -3.82 21.48
C SER A 151 -4.45 -5.02 20.79
N LEU A 152 -5.15 -4.81 19.67
CA LEU A 152 -5.79 -5.89 18.92
C LEU A 152 -4.77 -6.92 18.41
N THR A 153 -3.58 -6.46 18.02
CA THR A 153 -2.51 -7.35 17.55
C THR A 153 -1.96 -8.23 18.68
N VAL A 154 -1.90 -7.72 19.91
CA VAL A 154 -1.41 -8.49 21.07
C VAL A 154 -2.42 -9.57 21.46
N LEU A 155 -3.69 -9.23 21.59
CA LEU A 155 -4.75 -10.21 21.89
C LEU A 155 -4.82 -11.30 20.82
N LEU A 156 -4.83 -10.90 19.54
CA LEU A 156 -4.81 -11.84 18.43
C LEU A 156 -3.56 -12.74 18.46
N LYS A 157 -2.39 -12.19 18.79
CA LYS A 157 -1.17 -12.98 18.96
C LYS A 157 -1.32 -14.02 20.07
N CYS A 158 -1.84 -13.63 21.22
CA CYS A 158 -2.09 -14.55 22.33
C CYS A 158 -3.08 -15.66 21.94
N GLN A 159 -4.17 -15.33 21.24
CA GLN A 159 -5.15 -16.30 20.75
C GLN A 159 -4.54 -17.29 19.77
N VAL A 160 -3.81 -16.80 18.75
CA VAL A 160 -3.15 -17.67 17.76
C VAL A 160 -2.10 -18.57 18.43
N GLN A 161 -1.32 -18.02 19.37
CA GLN A 161 -0.32 -18.80 20.10
C GLN A 161 -0.96 -19.85 21.02
N SER A 162 -2.04 -19.51 21.72
CA SER A 162 -2.78 -20.44 22.56
C SER A 162 -3.35 -21.59 21.71
N PHE A 163 -4.04 -21.27 20.62
CA PHE A 163 -4.59 -22.26 19.70
C PHE A 163 -3.53 -23.21 19.13
N LEU A 164 -2.39 -22.69 18.67
CA LEU A 164 -1.33 -23.52 18.10
C LEU A 164 -0.59 -24.34 19.16
N CYS A 165 -0.55 -23.88 20.40
CA CYS A 165 0.05 -24.61 21.53
C CYS A 165 -0.91 -25.61 22.18
N SER A 166 -2.19 -25.64 21.79
CA SER A 166 -3.12 -26.67 22.26
C SER A 166 -2.72 -28.05 21.72
N ASP A 167 -2.85 -29.07 22.56
CA ASP A 167 -2.52 -30.46 22.24
C ASP A 167 -3.20 -31.04 20.98
N PRO A 168 -4.46 -30.70 20.62
CA PRO A 168 -5.03 -31.16 19.35
C PRO A 168 -4.35 -30.58 18.10
N ASN A 169 -3.64 -29.46 18.24
CA ASN A 169 -3.06 -28.72 17.11
C ASN A 169 -1.52 -28.81 17.05
N SER A 170 -0.88 -29.19 18.16
CA SER A 170 0.55 -29.53 18.18
C SER A 170 0.90 -30.49 19.32
N ILE A 171 1.94 -31.30 19.11
CA ILE A 171 2.44 -32.28 20.08
C ILE A 171 3.79 -31.82 20.61
N VAL A 172 4.03 -31.97 21.92
CA VAL A 172 5.33 -31.66 22.54
C VAL A 172 6.33 -32.77 22.23
N THR A 173 7.55 -32.42 21.85
CA THR A 173 8.61 -33.42 21.66
C THR A 173 9.05 -33.98 23.01
N PRO A 174 9.28 -35.30 23.14
CA PRO A 174 9.59 -35.93 24.43
C PRO A 174 11.02 -35.66 24.92
N GLY A 175 11.96 -35.33 24.02
CA GLY A 175 13.37 -35.16 24.38
C GLY A 175 13.63 -33.89 25.18
N LYS A 176 14.32 -34.00 26.33
CA LYS A 176 14.75 -32.83 27.14
C LYS A 176 15.61 -31.82 26.36
N ASN A 177 16.38 -32.32 25.40
CA ASN A 177 17.25 -31.51 24.54
C ASN A 177 16.53 -30.97 23.29
N ASP A 178 15.27 -31.38 23.04
CA ASP A 178 14.45 -30.86 21.93
C ASP A 178 13.87 -29.48 22.30
N THR A 179 14.76 -28.52 22.50
CA THR A 179 14.41 -27.13 22.79
C THR A 179 14.81 -26.22 21.64
N LEU A 180 14.12 -25.09 21.52
CA LEU A 180 14.44 -24.04 20.58
C LEU A 180 14.67 -22.73 21.34
N THR A 181 15.70 -22.00 20.97
CA THR A 181 16.08 -20.73 21.60
C THR A 181 16.00 -19.61 20.57
N LYS A 182 15.30 -18.53 20.93
CA LYS A 182 15.24 -17.31 20.12
C LYS A 182 15.12 -16.09 21.02
N ASN A 183 15.95 -15.07 20.78
CA ASN A 183 16.00 -13.84 21.59
C ASN A 183 16.16 -14.13 23.09
N SER A 184 17.08 -15.03 23.44
CA SER A 184 17.34 -15.47 24.83
C SER A 184 16.15 -16.14 25.54
N ILE A 185 15.11 -16.53 24.81
CA ILE A 185 13.99 -17.31 25.34
C ILE A 185 14.10 -18.74 24.81
N THR A 186 14.24 -19.70 25.72
CA THR A 186 14.28 -21.15 25.42
C THR A 186 12.91 -21.77 25.69
N LYS A 187 12.41 -22.57 24.74
CA LYS A 187 11.13 -23.30 24.87
C LYS A 187 11.24 -24.71 24.32
N GLN A 188 10.52 -25.65 24.92
CA GLN A 188 10.37 -27.00 24.40
C GLN A 188 9.74 -26.97 23.00
N LYS A 189 10.32 -27.73 22.07
CA LYS A 189 9.84 -27.81 20.70
C LYS A 189 8.46 -28.51 20.67
N ARG A 190 7.58 -27.99 19.84
CA ARG A 190 6.28 -28.60 19.53
C ARG A 190 6.18 -28.85 18.03
N LEU A 191 5.59 -29.96 17.65
CA LEU A 191 5.37 -30.35 16.26
C LEU A 191 3.89 -30.15 15.90
N LEU A 192 3.62 -29.48 14.79
CA LEU A 192 2.25 -29.32 14.30
C LEU A 192 1.65 -30.67 13.91
N THR A 193 0.38 -30.90 14.26
CA THR A 193 -0.36 -32.13 13.90
C THR A 193 -0.80 -32.14 12.43
N ASP A 194 -1.05 -30.95 11.85
CA ASP A 194 -1.49 -30.79 10.47
C ASP A 194 -0.75 -29.61 9.80
N THR A 195 -0.97 -29.42 8.51
CA THR A 195 -0.51 -28.26 7.75
C THR A 195 -1.03 -26.96 8.36
N LEU A 196 -0.18 -25.92 8.31
CA LEU A 196 -0.57 -24.59 8.81
C LEU A 196 -1.81 -24.03 8.14
N TYR A 197 -2.07 -24.40 6.88
CA TYR A 197 -3.25 -23.97 6.16
C TYR A 197 -4.54 -24.60 6.71
N ASN A 198 -4.52 -25.91 7.02
CA ASN A 198 -5.65 -26.58 7.64
C ASN A 198 -5.92 -26.06 9.04
N LEU A 199 -4.86 -25.88 9.84
CA LEU A 199 -4.97 -25.27 11.16
C LEU A 199 -5.48 -23.83 11.11
N TYR A 200 -5.13 -23.06 10.08
CA TYR A 200 -5.71 -21.73 9.85
C TYR A 200 -7.21 -21.79 9.55
N ARG A 201 -7.66 -22.74 8.71
CA ARG A 201 -9.09 -22.93 8.44
C ARG A 201 -9.83 -23.30 9.72
N LYS A 202 -9.29 -24.23 10.50
CA LYS A 202 -9.82 -24.62 11.82
C LYS A 202 -9.89 -23.42 12.77
N PHE A 203 -8.81 -22.65 12.90
CA PHE A 203 -8.77 -21.44 13.72
C PHE A 203 -9.85 -20.43 13.34
N LYS A 204 -10.06 -20.20 12.04
CA LYS A 204 -11.06 -19.24 11.53
C LYS A 204 -12.50 -19.71 11.77
N ASN A 205 -12.72 -21.02 11.80
CA ASN A 205 -14.03 -21.60 12.09
C ASN A 205 -14.34 -21.57 13.59
N GLU A 206 -13.36 -21.87 14.45
CA GLU A 206 -13.52 -21.86 15.91
C GLU A 206 -13.54 -20.44 16.48
N ASN A 207 -12.73 -19.54 15.92
CA ASN A 207 -12.60 -18.17 16.38
C ASN A 207 -13.18 -17.25 15.30
N ASN A 208 -14.25 -16.53 15.62
CA ASN A 208 -14.91 -15.57 14.72
C ASN A 208 -14.08 -14.27 14.55
N VAL A 209 -12.79 -14.41 14.22
CA VAL A 209 -11.81 -13.33 14.17
C VAL A 209 -11.32 -13.15 12.73
N LYS A 210 -11.34 -11.90 12.26
CA LYS A 210 -10.86 -11.55 10.92
C LYS A 210 -9.34 -11.51 10.88
N VAL A 211 -8.72 -12.64 10.55
CA VAL A 211 -7.26 -12.76 10.35
C VAL A 211 -6.94 -13.40 8.99
N SER A 212 -5.96 -12.83 8.26
CA SER A 212 -5.46 -13.42 7.02
C SER A 212 -4.50 -14.57 7.30
N TYR A 213 -4.39 -15.53 6.38
CA TYR A 213 -3.42 -16.62 6.49
C TYR A 213 -1.99 -16.11 6.72
N THR A 214 -1.57 -15.06 6.00
CA THR A 214 -0.25 -14.44 6.15
C THR A 214 -0.01 -13.84 7.53
N THR A 215 -1.04 -13.27 8.14
CA THR A 215 -0.95 -12.73 9.49
C THR A 215 -0.89 -13.86 10.51
N PHE A 216 -1.71 -14.89 10.35
CA PHE A 216 -1.72 -16.09 11.19
C PHE A 216 -0.35 -16.77 11.22
N THR A 217 0.27 -17.03 10.06
CA THR A 217 1.59 -17.67 9.98
C THR A 217 2.70 -16.82 10.59
N ARG A 218 2.62 -15.49 10.49
CA ARG A 218 3.56 -14.57 11.15
C ARG A 218 3.42 -14.54 12.67
N LEU A 219 2.22 -14.78 13.19
CA LEU A 219 1.93 -14.80 14.63
C LEU A 219 2.26 -16.15 15.30
N LYS A 220 2.50 -17.20 14.49
CA LYS A 220 2.95 -18.52 14.94
C LYS A 220 4.18 -18.40 15.86
N PRO A 221 4.15 -19.04 17.05
CA PRO A 221 5.31 -19.03 17.94
C PRO A 221 6.48 -19.81 17.32
N PHE A 222 7.71 -19.41 17.66
CA PHE A 222 8.91 -19.98 17.03
C PHE A 222 9.18 -21.44 17.44
N TRP A 223 8.71 -21.85 18.62
CA TRP A 223 8.91 -23.21 19.15
C TRP A 223 7.90 -24.23 18.61
N VAL A 224 6.86 -23.78 17.89
CA VAL A 224 5.92 -24.67 17.19
C VAL A 224 6.36 -24.81 15.74
N VAL A 225 6.74 -26.01 15.31
CA VAL A 225 7.42 -26.27 14.04
C VAL A 225 6.67 -27.34 13.24
N THR A 226 6.73 -27.24 11.91
CA THR A 226 6.22 -28.30 11.04
C THR A 226 7.07 -29.57 11.20
N PRO A 227 6.49 -30.76 11.37
CA PRO A 227 7.25 -32.00 11.47
C PRO A 227 8.06 -32.26 10.19
N LYS A 228 9.33 -32.61 10.36
CA LYS A 228 10.17 -33.13 9.26
C LYS A 228 9.67 -34.53 8.86
N LEU A 229 10.01 -34.98 7.65
CA LEU A 229 9.61 -36.31 7.16
C LEU A 229 10.02 -37.44 8.11
N SER A 230 11.19 -37.32 8.73
CA SER A 230 11.71 -38.29 9.71
C SER A 230 10.94 -38.32 11.05
N GLN A 231 10.04 -37.36 11.28
CA GLN A 231 9.30 -37.18 12.54
C GLN A 231 7.81 -37.47 12.37
N ARG A 232 7.38 -38.01 11.22
CA ARG A 232 5.98 -38.39 10.98
C ARG A 232 5.81 -39.86 11.34
N ASP A 233 4.72 -40.18 12.04
CA ASP A 233 4.21 -41.56 12.22
C ASP A 233 3.59 -42.08 10.91
N THR A 234 4.34 -42.02 9.82
CA THR A 234 3.93 -42.56 8.51
C THR A 234 5.16 -43.20 7.87
N CYS A 235 5.21 -44.52 7.73
CA CYS A 235 6.26 -45.18 6.97
C CYS A 235 6.00 -45.01 5.48
N LEU A 236 6.66 -44.03 4.85
CA LEU A 236 6.68 -43.86 3.39
C LEU A 236 7.82 -44.68 2.74
N CYS A 237 8.18 -45.79 3.39
CA CYS A 237 9.25 -46.66 2.97
C CYS A 237 8.92 -47.36 1.64
N VAL A 238 9.94 -47.63 0.83
CA VAL A 238 9.82 -48.32 -0.47
C VAL A 238 9.00 -49.61 -0.35
N LYS A 239 9.13 -50.34 0.77
CA LYS A 239 8.35 -51.54 1.07
C LYS A 239 6.84 -51.28 1.06
N HIS A 240 6.33 -50.34 1.86
CA HIS A 240 4.89 -50.04 1.89
C HIS A 240 4.37 -49.45 0.58
N SER A 241 5.19 -48.66 -0.13
CA SER A 241 4.84 -48.16 -1.46
C SER A 241 4.72 -49.31 -2.47
N ASN A 242 5.70 -50.22 -2.51
CA ASN A 242 5.70 -51.39 -3.39
C ASN A 242 4.52 -52.32 -3.09
N PHE A 243 4.22 -52.56 -1.81
CA PHE A 243 3.04 -53.35 -1.41
C PHE A 243 1.73 -52.70 -1.86
N ASN A 244 1.58 -51.37 -1.73
CA ASN A 244 0.41 -50.68 -2.25
C ASN A 244 0.28 -50.79 -3.78
N PHE A 245 1.40 -50.78 -4.52
CA PHE A 245 1.36 -51.02 -5.97
C PHE A 245 0.93 -52.45 -6.31
N LEU A 246 1.43 -53.45 -5.59
CA LEU A 246 1.02 -54.85 -5.77
C LEU A 246 -0.48 -55.05 -5.49
N ILE A 247 -1.01 -54.45 -4.42
CA ILE A 247 -2.45 -54.53 -4.10
C ILE A 247 -3.28 -53.90 -5.23
N ARG A 248 -2.83 -52.76 -5.77
CA ARG A 248 -3.52 -52.10 -6.88
C ARG A 248 -3.50 -52.92 -8.16
N THR A 249 -2.40 -53.57 -8.50
CA THR A 249 -2.32 -54.44 -9.68
C THR A 249 -3.17 -55.69 -9.50
N LEU A 250 -3.10 -56.36 -8.35
CA LEU A 250 -3.93 -57.53 -8.06
C LEU A 250 -5.44 -57.21 -8.12
N ARG A 251 -5.83 -56.01 -7.67
CA ARG A 251 -7.21 -55.53 -7.83
C ARG A 251 -7.58 -55.25 -9.27
N GLN A 252 -6.68 -54.68 -10.09
CA GLN A 252 -6.93 -54.49 -11.52
C GLN A 252 -7.17 -55.82 -12.24
N TYR A 253 -6.45 -56.87 -11.86
CA TYR A 253 -6.65 -58.23 -12.37
C TYR A 253 -7.78 -58.98 -11.64
N LEU A 254 -8.56 -58.30 -10.79
CA LEU A 254 -9.70 -58.85 -10.04
C LEU A 254 -9.37 -60.06 -9.15
N VAL A 255 -8.12 -60.21 -8.75
CA VAL A 255 -7.67 -61.28 -7.84
C VAL A 255 -8.10 -60.98 -6.40
N ILE A 256 -8.12 -59.70 -6.03
CA ILE A 256 -8.57 -59.21 -4.71
C ILE A 256 -9.49 -58.00 -4.89
N ASN A 257 -10.47 -57.85 -4.00
CA ASN A 257 -11.39 -56.68 -4.01
C ASN A 257 -10.87 -55.50 -3.15
N ILE A 258 -9.71 -55.65 -2.50
CA ILE A 258 -9.18 -54.69 -1.54
C ILE A 258 -8.29 -53.66 -2.25
N ASN A 259 -8.40 -52.37 -1.91
CA ASN A 259 -7.69 -51.26 -2.56
C ASN A 259 -6.61 -50.57 -1.71
N SER A 260 -6.50 -50.94 -0.43
CA SER A 260 -5.63 -50.27 0.54
C SER A 260 -4.93 -51.31 1.39
N LEU A 261 -3.66 -51.04 1.71
CA LEU A 261 -2.88 -51.87 2.61
C LEU A 261 -3.50 -51.97 4.02
N LEU A 262 -4.13 -50.90 4.51
CA LEU A 262 -4.79 -50.90 5.82
C LEU A 262 -6.00 -51.85 5.84
N ASN A 263 -6.83 -51.77 4.80
CA ASN A 263 -8.00 -52.65 4.67
C ASN A 263 -7.57 -54.11 4.49
N LEU A 264 -6.41 -54.36 3.87
CA LEU A 264 -5.85 -55.70 3.76
C LEU A 264 -5.38 -56.22 5.12
N SER A 265 -4.72 -55.38 5.94
CA SER A 265 -4.32 -55.77 7.29
C SER A 265 -5.51 -56.06 8.20
N GLU A 266 -6.59 -55.29 8.10
CA GLU A 266 -7.83 -55.51 8.84
C GLU A 266 -8.57 -56.77 8.36
N PHE A 267 -8.46 -57.12 7.07
CA PHE A 267 -9.06 -58.34 6.54
C PHE A 267 -8.31 -59.61 6.99
N ILE A 268 -6.98 -59.53 7.13
CA ILE A 268 -6.14 -60.70 7.44
C ILE A 268 -6.00 -60.91 8.96
N CYS A 269 -5.99 -59.84 9.76
CA CYS A 269 -5.72 -59.91 11.18
C CYS A 269 -7.01 -59.67 11.99
N CYS A 270 -7.19 -60.42 13.08
CA CYS A 270 -8.26 -60.16 14.05
C CYS A 270 -8.06 -58.82 14.77
N ASP A 271 -6.81 -58.48 15.08
CA ASP A 271 -6.40 -57.17 15.61
C ASP A 271 -5.12 -56.71 14.89
N SER A 272 -5.21 -55.60 14.17
CA SER A 272 -4.09 -55.02 13.41
C SER A 272 -3.05 -54.30 14.29
N ILE A 273 -3.36 -54.07 15.57
CA ILE A 273 -2.48 -53.44 16.54
C ILE A 273 -1.65 -54.51 17.27
N SER A 274 -2.22 -55.69 17.49
CA SER A 274 -1.56 -56.79 18.18
C SER A 274 -0.48 -57.45 17.32
N LYS A 275 0.77 -57.37 17.79
CA LYS A 275 1.91 -58.03 17.15
C LYS A 275 1.69 -59.54 17.06
N SER A 276 1.18 -60.20 18.10
CA SER A 276 0.96 -61.65 18.06
C SER A 276 -0.04 -62.04 16.98
N CYS A 277 -1.09 -61.25 16.75
CA CYS A 277 -2.05 -61.49 15.68
C CYS A 277 -1.43 -61.34 14.29
N MET A 278 -0.62 -60.29 14.06
CA MET A 278 0.08 -60.11 12.78
C MET A 278 1.05 -61.26 12.44
N TYR A 279 1.63 -61.89 13.47
CA TYR A 279 2.47 -63.08 13.33
C TYR A 279 1.67 -64.40 13.37
N ARG A 280 0.33 -64.35 13.42
CA ARG A 280 -0.58 -65.52 13.53
C ARG A 280 -0.30 -66.41 14.73
N MET A 281 0.18 -65.81 15.82
CA MET A 281 0.35 -66.44 17.12
C MET A 281 -0.75 -66.02 18.10
N CYS A 282 -1.84 -65.45 17.60
CA CYS A 282 -3.04 -65.28 18.39
C CYS A 282 -3.79 -66.61 18.41
N ASP A 283 -4.12 -67.07 19.60
CA ASP A 283 -5.10 -68.12 19.77
C ASP A 283 -6.46 -67.50 19.39
N LEU A 284 -7.14 -68.10 18.41
CA LEU A 284 -8.52 -67.74 18.08
C LEU A 284 -9.43 -68.05 19.27
#